data_AF-A0A2V8RA22-F1
#
_entry.id   AF-A0A2V8RA22-F1
#
_cell.length_a   1.000
_cell.length_b   1.000
_cell.length_c   1.000
_cell.angle_alpha   90.00
_cell.angle_beta   90.00
_cell.angle_gamma   90.00
#
_symmetry.space_group_name_H-M   'P 1'
#
loop_
_entity.id
_entity.type
_entity.pdbx_description
1 polymer ?
#
loop_
_entity_poly.entity_id
_entity_poly.type
_entity_poly.pdbx_seq_one_letter_code
_entity_poly.pdbx_strand_id
1 'polypeptide(L)'
;SQLNGVTDEELLAAIDRHAGIDKDLDEARSLRIPLLRQLITIKLREGNVISRHYKYVDGTSFAAPIVSSIIACMLEANPRLTPQQIKRILIDTAERVPEIEVDRQGWGVVAAARAVAGALVQNPDESG
;
A
#
# COMPACT_ATOMS: atom_id res chain seq x y z
N SER A 1 -1.80 12.80 21.93
CA SER A 1 -1.00 13.63 22.87
C SER A 1 -0.34 12.76 23.94
N GLN A 2 0.57 11.85 23.55
CA GLN A 2 1.27 10.96 24.52
C GLN A 2 2.72 10.63 24.11
N LEU A 3 3.46 11.57 23.51
CA LEU A 3 4.89 11.36 23.18
C LEU A 3 5.81 12.54 23.55
N ASN A 4 5.32 13.52 24.32
CA ASN A 4 6.14 14.67 24.75
C ASN A 4 6.78 14.51 26.15
N GLY A 5 6.61 13.35 26.81
CA GLY A 5 7.00 13.17 28.22
C GLY A 5 8.17 12.23 28.48
N VAL A 6 8.80 11.67 27.44
CA VAL A 6 9.91 10.72 27.57
C VAL A 6 11.19 11.51 27.83
N THR A 7 12.01 11.11 28.81
CA THR A 7 13.28 11.80 29.10
C THR A 7 14.35 11.46 28.06
N ASP A 8 15.37 12.30 27.93
CA ASP A 8 16.46 12.15 26.95
C ASP A 8 17.18 10.79 27.06
N GLU A 9 17.29 10.26 28.28
CA GLU A 9 17.87 8.96 28.58
C GLU A 9 16.99 7.79 28.10
N GLU A 10 15.67 7.89 28.28
CA GLU A 10 14.72 6.88 27.83
C GLU A 10 14.63 6.81 26.30
N LEU A 11 14.81 7.95 25.62
CA LEU A 11 14.85 8.01 24.15
C LEU A 11 16.08 7.29 23.59
N LEU A 12 17.25 7.53 24.17
CA LEU A 12 18.48 6.85 23.77
C LEU A 12 18.39 5.35 24.07
N ALA A 13 17.86 4.96 25.24
CA ALA A 13 17.67 3.56 25.59
C ALA A 13 16.68 2.84 24.64
N ALA A 14 15.66 3.54 24.14
CA ALA A 14 14.73 3.00 23.16
C ALA A 14 15.38 2.82 21.78
N ILE A 15 16.20 3.77 21.33
CA ILE A 15 16.96 3.67 20.07
C ILE A 15 17.97 2.53 20.15
N ASP A 16 18.68 2.42 21.28
CA ASP A 16 19.65 1.35 21.53
C ASP A 16 19.01 -0.04 21.51
N ARG A 17 17.84 -0.17 22.14
CA ARG A 17 17.06 -1.42 22.17
C ARG A 17 16.57 -1.85 20.77
N HIS A 18 16.49 -0.90 19.85
CA HIS A 18 15.95 -1.08 18.50
C HIS A 18 16.96 -0.77 17.40
N ALA A 19 18.27 -0.82 17.71
CA ALA A 19 19.34 -0.62 16.74
C ALA A 19 19.20 -1.60 15.55
N GLY A 20 19.45 -1.09 14.34
CA GLY A 20 19.37 -1.85 13.09
C GLY A 20 17.99 -1.92 12.45
N ILE A 21 17.00 -1.14 12.93
CA ILE A 21 15.67 -1.07 12.31
C ILE A 21 15.59 0.01 11.23
N ASP A 22 16.27 1.14 11.43
CA ASP A 22 16.29 2.26 10.50
C ASP A 22 17.69 2.85 10.45
N LYS A 23 18.32 2.75 9.28
CA LYS A 23 19.71 3.15 9.06
C LYS A 23 19.93 4.65 9.36
N ASP A 24 18.95 5.50 9.07
CA ASP A 24 19.08 6.94 9.32
C ASP A 24 19.00 7.23 10.83
N LEU A 25 18.19 6.48 11.58
CA LEU A 25 18.14 6.57 13.05
C LEU A 25 19.42 6.03 13.70
N ASP A 26 19.97 4.94 13.15
CA ASP A 26 21.24 4.35 13.62
C ASP A 26 22.42 5.30 13.39
N GLU A 27 22.50 5.94 12.22
CA GLU A 27 23.51 6.95 11.90
C GLU A 27 23.31 8.24 12.71
N ALA A 28 22.05 8.63 12.92
CA ALA A 28 21.68 9.79 13.72
C ALA A 28 21.91 9.63 15.23
N ARG A 29 22.23 8.42 15.73
CA ARG A 29 22.49 8.14 17.16
C ARG A 29 23.61 8.99 17.75
N SER A 30 24.53 9.47 16.92
CA SER A 30 25.63 10.35 17.30
C SER A 30 25.27 11.85 17.32
N LEU A 31 24.07 12.21 16.84
CA LEU A 31 23.62 13.60 16.77
C LEU A 31 23.15 14.11 18.15
N ARG A 32 23.20 15.44 18.31
CA ARG A 32 22.67 16.12 19.50
C ARG A 32 21.18 15.77 19.69
N ILE A 33 20.80 15.47 20.93
CA ILE A 33 19.46 14.97 21.30
C ILE A 33 18.28 15.78 20.72
N PRO A 34 18.34 17.13 20.63
CA PRO A 34 17.26 17.90 19.98
C PRO A 34 17.07 17.58 18.49
N LEU A 35 18.16 17.31 17.76
CA LEU A 35 18.10 16.96 16.34
C LEU A 35 17.57 15.54 16.14
N LEU A 36 17.93 14.62 17.02
CA LEU A 36 17.41 13.25 17.04
C LEU A 36 15.89 13.24 17.24
N ARG A 37 15.38 14.09 18.15
CA ARG A 37 13.93 14.29 18.32
C ARG A 37 13.24 14.87 17.09
N GLN A 38 13.87 15.84 16.42
CA GLN A 38 13.31 16.39 15.19
C GLN A 38 13.25 15.33 14.10
N LEU A 39 14.31 14.55 13.91
CA LEU A 39 14.35 13.48 12.92
C LEU A 39 13.33 12.38 13.21
N ILE A 40 13.16 12.00 14.48
CA ILE A 40 12.09 11.09 14.91
C ILE A 40 10.71 11.69 14.63
N THR A 41 10.49 12.96 14.97
CA THR A 41 9.22 13.64 14.71
C THR A 41 8.90 13.71 13.22
N ILE A 42 9.92 13.94 12.37
CA ILE A 42 9.79 13.95 10.92
C ILE A 42 9.43 12.53 10.43
N LYS A 43 10.19 11.49 10.82
CA LYS A 43 9.90 10.10 10.43
C LYS A 43 8.53 9.61 10.92
N LEU A 44 8.09 10.02 12.11
CA LEU A 44 6.75 9.74 12.64
C LEU A 44 5.65 10.40 11.81
N ARG A 45 5.87 11.64 11.34
CA ARG A 45 4.92 12.36 10.47
C ARG A 45 4.89 11.82 9.04
N GLU A 46 6.01 11.31 8.56
CA GLU A 46 6.16 10.68 7.24
C GLU A 46 5.71 9.20 7.22
N GLY A 47 5.24 8.66 8.35
CA GLY A 47 4.70 7.29 8.42
C GLY A 47 5.76 6.18 8.47
N ASN A 48 7.05 6.51 8.63
CA ASN A 48 8.17 5.57 8.68
C ASN A 48 8.36 4.93 10.08
N VAL A 49 7.27 4.63 10.79
CA VAL A 49 7.34 4.14 12.17
C VAL A 49 7.51 2.63 12.22
N ILE A 50 8.78 2.21 12.19
CA ILE A 50 9.37 1.14 13.00
C ILE A 50 8.42 -0.02 13.31
N SER A 51 8.25 -0.94 12.36
CA SER A 51 7.98 -2.32 12.72
C SER A 51 8.79 -3.26 11.84
N ARG A 52 9.52 -4.17 12.49
CA ARG A 52 10.37 -5.18 11.85
C ARG A 52 9.53 -6.22 11.05
N HIS A 53 8.20 -6.08 11.01
CA HIS A 53 7.25 -7.00 10.38
C HIS A 53 6.14 -6.32 9.56
N TYR A 54 6.14 -4.99 9.44
CA TYR A 54 5.21 -4.26 8.59
C TYR A 54 6.02 -3.17 7.90
N LYS A 55 6.60 -3.55 6.76
CA LYS A 55 7.14 -2.60 5.79
C LYS A 55 5.91 -1.88 5.24
N TYR A 56 5.59 -0.72 5.80
CA TYR A 56 4.67 0.22 5.19
C TYR A 56 5.36 0.73 3.92
N VAL A 57 5.33 -0.08 2.86
CA VAL A 57 5.75 0.34 1.55
C VAL A 57 4.63 1.20 1.00
N ASP A 58 4.77 2.50 1.16
CA ASP A 58 3.93 3.45 0.47
C ASP A 58 4.24 3.29 -1.04
N GLY A 59 3.34 2.60 -1.74
CA GLY A 59 3.49 2.28 -3.14
C GLY A 59 2.48 1.26 -3.60
N THR A 60 1.78 1.57 -4.68
CA THR A 60 0.95 0.68 -5.51
C THR A 60 1.68 -0.59 -6.03
N SER A 61 2.92 -0.82 -5.61
CA SER A 61 3.81 -1.92 -5.99
C SER A 61 3.27 -3.31 -5.69
N PHE A 62 2.43 -3.50 -4.67
CA PHE A 62 1.78 -4.79 -4.41
C PHE A 62 0.41 -4.93 -5.10
N ALA A 63 -0.28 -3.83 -5.37
CA ALA A 63 -1.55 -3.86 -6.09
C ALA A 63 -1.36 -4.26 -7.56
N ALA A 64 -0.31 -3.75 -8.22
CA ALA A 64 -0.01 -4.07 -9.61
C ALA A 64 0.14 -5.58 -9.88
N PRO A 65 0.99 -6.35 -9.18
CA PRO A 65 1.10 -7.79 -9.41
C PRO A 65 -0.18 -8.56 -9.06
N ILE A 66 -0.97 -8.11 -8.06
CA ILE A 66 -2.26 -8.73 -7.72
C ILE A 66 -3.24 -8.56 -8.88
N VAL A 67 -3.40 -7.34 -9.40
CA VAL A 67 -4.29 -7.07 -10.54
C VAL A 67 -3.81 -7.83 -11.78
N SER A 68 -2.50 -7.88 -12.04
CA SER A 68 -1.93 -8.69 -13.13
C SER A 68 -2.27 -10.19 -13.01
N SER A 69 -2.25 -10.76 -11.80
CA SER A 69 -2.65 -12.15 -11.58
C SER A 69 -4.13 -12.37 -11.88
N ILE A 70 -5.00 -11.43 -11.52
CA ILE A 70 -6.43 -11.51 -11.83
C ILE A 70 -6.64 -11.46 -13.35
N ILE A 71 -5.94 -10.56 -14.05
CA ILE A 71 -5.98 -10.46 -15.50
C ILE A 71 -5.52 -11.75 -16.16
N ALA A 72 -4.47 -12.41 -15.64
CA ALA A 72 -4.03 -13.71 -16.13
C ALA A 72 -5.16 -14.76 -16.04
N CYS A 73 -5.86 -14.84 -14.91
CA CYS A 73 -7.01 -15.74 -14.76
C CYS A 73 -8.19 -15.36 -15.69
N MET A 74 -8.42 -14.06 -15.92
CA MET A 74 -9.43 -13.61 -16.89
C MET A 74 -9.10 -14.05 -18.32
N LEU A 75 -7.82 -13.95 -18.71
CA LEU A 75 -7.33 -14.39 -20.01
C LEU A 75 -7.31 -15.91 -20.15
N GLU A 76 -7.05 -16.65 -19.07
CA GLU A 76 -7.20 -18.10 -19.06
C GLU A 76 -8.66 -18.51 -19.28
N ALA A 77 -9.61 -17.80 -18.65
CA ALA A 77 -11.03 -18.02 -18.85
C ALA A 77 -11.53 -17.60 -20.25
N ASN A 78 -10.99 -16.51 -20.80
CA ASN A 78 -11.34 -16.02 -22.13
C ASN A 78 -10.13 -15.36 -22.83
N PRO A 79 -9.38 -16.13 -23.65
CA PRO A 79 -8.18 -15.63 -24.31
C PRO A 79 -8.42 -14.55 -25.38
N ARG A 80 -9.68 -14.29 -25.75
CA ARG A 80 -10.05 -13.32 -26.78
C ARG A 80 -10.32 -11.91 -26.24
N LEU A 81 -10.22 -11.71 -24.92
CA LEU A 81 -10.47 -10.42 -24.30
C LEU A 81 -9.47 -9.37 -24.77
N THR A 82 -9.99 -8.19 -25.13
CA THR A 82 -9.18 -7.01 -25.42
C THR A 82 -8.77 -6.28 -24.12
N PRO A 83 -7.69 -5.49 -24.12
CA PRO A 83 -7.33 -4.66 -22.97
C PRO A 83 -8.47 -3.75 -22.48
N GLN A 84 -9.28 -3.24 -23.41
CA GLN A 84 -10.45 -2.40 -23.10
C GLN A 84 -11.53 -3.19 -22.36
N GLN A 85 -11.84 -4.42 -22.81
CA GLN A 85 -12.79 -5.30 -22.14
C GLN A 85 -12.30 -5.71 -20.75
N ILE A 86 -11.02 -6.05 -20.62
CA ILE A 86 -10.41 -6.38 -19.32
C ILE A 86 -10.55 -5.20 -18.36
N LYS A 87 -10.19 -3.99 -18.80
CA LYS A 87 -10.34 -2.77 -18.00
C LYS A 87 -11.80 -2.55 -17.59
N ARG A 88 -12.75 -2.72 -18.51
CA ARG A 88 -14.18 -2.52 -18.25
C ARG A 88 -14.68 -3.50 -17.19
N ILE A 89 -14.38 -4.79 -17.35
CA ILE A 89 -14.77 -5.83 -16.38
C ILE A 89 -14.20 -5.53 -14.99
N LEU A 90 -12.92 -5.15 -14.90
CA LEU A 90 -12.30 -4.79 -13.61
C LEU A 90 -12.99 -3.59 -12.95
N ILE A 91 -13.38 -2.58 -13.73
CA ILE A 91 -14.10 -1.40 -13.22
C ILE A 91 -15.51 -1.77 -12.76
N ASP A 92 -16.27 -2.47 -13.60
CA ASP A 92 -17.67 -2.80 -13.35
C ASP A 92 -17.83 -3.77 -12.17
N THR A 93 -16.81 -4.56 -11.90
CA THR A 93 -16.77 -5.49 -10.78
C THR A 93 -16.08 -4.94 -9.54
N ALA A 94 -15.51 -3.74 -9.57
CA ALA A 94 -14.87 -3.16 -8.39
C ALA A 94 -15.89 -2.85 -7.27
N GLU A 95 -15.44 -2.93 -6.01
CA GLU A 95 -16.25 -2.65 -4.82
C GLU A 95 -15.86 -1.32 -4.20
N ARG A 96 -16.86 -0.46 -4.04
CA ARG A 96 -16.67 0.81 -3.34
C ARG A 96 -16.40 0.56 -1.87
N VAL A 97 -15.38 1.23 -1.36
CA VAL A 97 -15.07 1.22 0.07
C VAL A 97 -15.80 2.41 0.69
N PRO A 98 -16.75 2.19 1.63
CA PRO A 98 -17.37 3.27 2.37
C PRO A 98 -16.32 4.12 3.08
N GLU A 99 -16.59 5.41 3.28
CA GLU A 99 -15.75 6.31 4.09
C GLU A 99 -14.35 6.62 3.51
N ILE A 100 -14.04 6.13 2.31
CA ILE A 100 -12.84 6.50 1.55
C ILE A 100 -13.22 7.46 0.42
N GLU A 101 -12.48 8.56 0.28
CA GLU A 101 -12.69 9.51 -0.82
C GLU A 101 -12.58 8.85 -2.20
N VAL A 102 -13.46 9.23 -3.13
CA VAL A 102 -13.54 8.64 -4.48
C VAL A 102 -12.18 8.74 -5.19
N ASP A 103 -11.51 9.88 -5.08
CA ASP A 103 -10.21 10.12 -5.71
C ASP A 103 -9.09 9.21 -5.16
N ARG A 104 -9.23 8.74 -3.92
CA ARG A 104 -8.26 7.83 -3.30
C ARG A 104 -8.50 6.36 -3.68
N GLN A 105 -9.75 5.97 -3.88
CA GLN A 105 -10.11 4.58 -4.21
C GLN A 105 -10.28 4.32 -5.71
N GLY A 106 -10.35 5.36 -6.55
CA GLY A 106 -10.53 5.22 -7.99
C GLY A 106 -11.89 4.60 -8.33
N TRP A 107 -11.90 3.34 -8.76
CA TRP A 107 -13.14 2.57 -9.00
C TRP A 107 -13.52 1.65 -7.84
N GLY A 108 -12.67 1.55 -6.81
CA GLY A 108 -12.85 0.65 -5.68
C GLY A 108 -11.85 -0.51 -5.67
N VAL A 109 -12.07 -1.47 -4.79
CA VAL A 109 -11.24 -2.67 -4.63
C VAL A 109 -11.63 -3.71 -5.69
N VAL A 110 -10.65 -4.34 -6.32
CA VAL A 110 -10.90 -5.39 -7.31
C VAL A 110 -11.59 -6.62 -6.69
N ALA A 111 -12.64 -7.12 -7.35
CA ALA A 111 -13.33 -8.35 -6.94
C ALA A 111 -12.96 -9.51 -7.88
N ALA A 112 -11.88 -10.23 -7.57
CA ALA A 112 -11.29 -11.24 -8.45
C ALA A 112 -12.30 -12.28 -8.99
N ALA A 113 -13.14 -12.85 -8.12
CA ALA A 113 -14.13 -13.85 -8.53
C ALA A 113 -15.16 -13.28 -9.52
N ARG A 114 -15.63 -12.04 -9.29
CA ARG A 114 -16.58 -11.38 -10.19
C ARG A 114 -15.92 -10.96 -11.50
N ALA A 115 -14.66 -10.53 -11.47
CA ALA A 115 -13.91 -10.20 -12.67
C ALA A 115 -13.73 -11.42 -13.59
N VAL A 116 -13.34 -12.58 -13.03
CA VAL A 116 -13.22 -13.83 -13.80
C VAL A 116 -14.58 -14.32 -14.28
N ALA A 117 -15.63 -14.19 -13.47
CA ALA A 117 -17.00 -14.51 -13.92
C ALA A 117 -17.44 -13.60 -15.08
N GLY A 118 -17.14 -12.29 -15.03
CA GLY A 118 -17.41 -11.36 -16.13
C GLY A 118 -16.65 -11.73 -17.41
N ALA A 119 -15.40 -12.19 -17.28
CA ALA A 119 -14.60 -12.66 -18.42
C ALA A 119 -15.24 -13.84 -19.17
N LEU A 120 -15.88 -14.76 -18.45
CA LEU A 120 -16.57 -15.92 -19.05
C LEU A 120 -17.82 -15.54 -19.86
N VAL A 121 -18.49 -14.45 -19.48
CA VAL A 121 -19.75 -14.02 -20.11
C VAL A 121 -19.52 -12.99 -21.23
N GLN A 122 -18.34 -12.36 -21.27
CA GLN A 122 -18.03 -11.32 -22.24
C GLN A 122 -17.96 -11.85 -23.68
N ASN A 123 -18.84 -11.34 -24.54
CA ASN A 123 -18.82 -11.60 -25.98
C ASN A 123 -17.88 -10.61 -26.69
N PRO A 124 -17.14 -11.05 -27.72
CA PRO A 124 -16.16 -10.21 -28.42
C PRO A 124 -16.78 -9.05 -29.22
N ASP A 125 -18.06 -9.12 -29.58
CA ASP A 125 -18.71 -8.20 -30.54
C ASP A 125 -19.40 -6.97 -29.92
N GLU A 126 -19.44 -6.81 -28.59
CA GLU A 126 -20.17 -5.70 -27.93
C GLU A 126 -19.34 -4.42 -27.69
N SER A 127 -18.28 -4.19 -28.49
CA SER A 127 -17.40 -3.02 -28.35
C SER A 127 -17.67 -2.02 -29.48
N GLY A 128 -18.82 -1.34 -29.42
CA GLY A 128 -19.11 -0.14 -30.22
C GLY A 128 -18.55 1.13 -29.61
#